data_AF-A0A954EPB8-F1
#
_entry.id   AF-A0A954EPB8-F1
#
_cell.length_a   1.000
_cell.length_b   1.000
_cell.length_c   1.000
_cell.angle_alpha   90.00
_cell.angle_beta   90.00
_cell.angle_gamma   90.00
#
_symmetry.space_group_name_H-M   'P 1'
#
loop_
_entity.id
_entity.type
_entity.pdbx_description
1 polymer ?
#
loop_
_entity_poly.entity_id
_entity_poly.type
_entity_poly.pdbx_seq_one_letter_code
_entity_poly.pdbx_strand_id
1 'polypeptide(L)'
;MENVLATYAQPYDPKVPVLCMDEQPVQLTKETRTPIPATKQHARRVDYEYERAGTACVFMFTEPKRAVQRIDTLSVIGGFLDGLQISFGVGLNTIIGARGTGKTTAVEFIGYVLDSMPSREHAADEWKRIDTLVKRNLGGGRICVGIRARDGSKYNVTRSVGDEPIILDSENQPVFVRSGSSSPATKP
;
A
#
# COMPACT_ATOMS: atom_id res chain seq x y z
N MET A 1 23.10 -9.17 6.63
CA MET A 1 21.64 -9.15 6.77
C MET A 1 21.20 -9.47 8.21
N GLU A 2 21.85 -10.42 8.88
CA GLU A 2 21.53 -10.82 10.28
C GLU A 2 21.59 -9.68 11.30
N ASN A 3 22.60 -8.79 11.21
CA ASN A 3 22.71 -7.63 12.10
C ASN A 3 21.51 -6.69 12.04
N VAL A 4 20.84 -6.59 10.89
CA VAL A 4 19.63 -5.77 10.75
C VAL A 4 18.48 -6.45 11.48
N LEU A 5 18.23 -7.73 11.20
CA LEU A 5 17.15 -8.48 11.85
C LEU A 5 17.31 -8.51 13.39
N ALA A 6 18.53 -8.65 13.89
CA ALA A 6 18.84 -8.60 15.31
C ALA A 6 18.45 -7.26 15.96
N THR A 7 18.75 -6.13 15.30
CA THR A 7 18.34 -4.79 15.77
C THR A 7 16.82 -4.65 15.81
N TYR A 8 16.10 -5.18 14.82
CA TYR A 8 14.64 -5.16 14.83
C TYR A 8 14.03 -6.10 15.88
N ALA A 9 14.70 -7.19 16.25
CA ALA A 9 14.25 -8.12 17.28
C ALA A 9 14.37 -7.58 18.73
N GLN A 10 15.22 -6.58 18.97
CA GLN A 10 15.39 -5.99 20.31
C GLN A 10 14.08 -5.36 20.86
N PRO A 11 13.84 -5.34 22.18
CA PRO A 11 12.74 -4.59 22.76
C PRO A 11 12.81 -3.09 22.42
N TYR A 12 11.67 -2.40 22.53
CA TYR A 12 11.64 -0.95 22.37
C TYR A 12 12.31 -0.25 23.57
N ASP A 13 13.30 0.60 23.31
CA ASP A 13 13.91 1.49 24.31
C ASP A 13 13.77 2.95 23.84
N PRO A 14 12.99 3.79 24.53
CA PRO A 14 12.86 5.21 24.20
C PRO A 14 14.18 6.00 24.27
N LYS A 15 15.17 5.51 25.01
CA LYS A 15 16.50 6.14 25.11
C LYS A 15 17.43 5.74 23.97
N VAL A 16 17.10 4.64 23.28
CA VAL A 16 17.87 4.09 22.15
C VAL A 16 16.90 3.75 21.01
N PRO A 17 16.32 4.78 20.35
CA PRO A 17 15.33 4.56 19.31
C PRO A 17 15.97 3.88 18.08
N VAL A 18 15.26 2.89 17.52
CA VAL A 18 15.63 2.31 16.23
C VAL A 18 15.10 3.24 15.14
N LEU A 19 16.01 3.95 14.47
CA LEU A 19 15.68 4.80 13.33
C LEU A 19 15.89 4.03 12.02
N CYS A 20 14.83 3.93 11.24
CA CYS A 20 14.89 3.46 9.87
C CYS A 20 15.01 4.66 8.94
N MET A 21 15.91 4.57 7.97
CA MET A 21 16.02 5.50 6.88
C MET A 21 15.82 4.70 5.60
N ASP A 22 14.91 5.17 4.75
CA ASP A 22 14.78 4.70 3.37
C ASP A 22 15.12 5.85 2.41
N GLU A 23 15.75 5.50 1.30
CA GLU A 23 16.14 6.46 0.26
C GLU A 23 15.67 5.92 -1.09
N GLN A 24 14.93 6.75 -1.83
CA GLN A 24 14.56 6.45 -3.20
C GLN A 24 15.12 7.54 -4.14
N PRO A 25 16.09 7.21 -5.01
CA PRO A 25 16.49 8.11 -6.08
C PRO A 25 15.36 8.21 -7.12
N VAL A 26 14.95 9.42 -7.45
CA VAL A 26 13.89 9.73 -8.41
C VAL A 26 14.50 10.55 -9.55
N GLN A 27 14.35 10.06 -10.77
CA GLN A 27 14.68 10.84 -11.96
C GLN A 27 13.58 11.86 -12.22
N LEU A 28 13.94 13.13 -12.32
CA LEU A 28 13.01 14.18 -12.67
C LEU A 28 12.95 14.30 -14.19
N THR A 29 11.76 14.06 -14.74
CA THR A 29 11.51 14.14 -16.18
C THR A 29 10.50 15.25 -16.46
N LYS A 30 10.72 15.94 -17.59
CA LYS A 30 9.81 16.96 -18.10
C LYS A 30 9.32 16.55 -19.48
N GLU A 31 8.02 16.69 -19.69
CA GLU A 31 7.42 16.51 -21.00
C GLU A 31 7.98 17.55 -21.97
N THR A 32 8.52 17.10 -23.11
CA THR A 32 9.04 18.00 -24.15
C THR A 32 7.92 18.61 -25.00
N ARG A 33 6.75 17.95 -25.04
CA ARG A 33 5.63 18.30 -25.92
C ARG A 33 4.31 18.16 -25.17
N THR A 34 3.35 19.00 -25.53
CA THR A 34 2.00 18.94 -24.96
C THR A 34 1.29 17.65 -25.41
N PRO A 35 0.81 16.80 -24.48
CA PRO A 35 0.05 15.61 -24.84
C PRO A 35 -1.20 15.94 -25.64
N ILE A 36 -1.50 15.13 -26.65
CA ILE A 36 -2.72 15.27 -27.45
C ILE A 36 -3.88 14.62 -26.68
N PRO A 37 -4.97 15.37 -26.39
CA PRO A 37 -6.14 14.82 -25.71
C PRO A 37 -6.76 13.63 -26.43
N ALA A 38 -7.43 12.76 -25.67
CA ALA A 38 -8.19 11.67 -26.26
C ALA A 38 -9.37 12.19 -27.11
N THR A 39 -9.67 11.50 -28.19
CA THR A 39 -10.88 11.70 -29.01
C THR A 39 -11.71 10.43 -29.01
N LYS A 40 -12.92 10.45 -29.59
CA LYS A 40 -13.75 9.24 -29.75
C LYS A 40 -13.06 8.14 -30.58
N GLN A 41 -12.08 8.49 -31.41
CA GLN A 41 -11.41 7.57 -32.32
C GLN A 41 -10.01 7.17 -31.85
N HIS A 42 -9.39 7.97 -30.98
CA HIS A 42 -8.00 7.78 -30.57
C HIS A 42 -7.83 8.05 -29.07
N ALA A 43 -7.11 7.16 -28.39
CA ALA A 43 -6.71 7.38 -27.01
C ALA A 43 -5.77 8.59 -26.88
N ARG A 44 -5.60 9.11 -25.66
CA ARG A 44 -4.63 10.17 -25.34
C ARG A 44 -3.25 9.77 -25.86
N ARG A 45 -2.59 10.66 -26.60
CA ARG A 45 -1.25 10.42 -27.15
C ARG A 45 -0.25 11.28 -26.39
N VAL A 46 0.70 10.61 -25.75
CA VAL A 46 1.84 11.23 -25.07
C VAL A 46 3.07 10.91 -25.91
N ASP A 47 3.94 11.90 -26.14
CA ASP A 47 5.19 11.66 -26.84
C ASP A 47 6.15 10.89 -25.91
N TYR A 48 6.96 10.00 -26.47
CA TYR A 48 7.94 9.24 -25.69
C TYR A 48 9.20 10.07 -25.37
N GLU A 49 9.39 11.20 -26.05
CA GLU A 49 10.52 12.10 -25.85
C GLU A 49 10.36 12.95 -24.58
N TYR A 50 11.29 12.79 -23.64
CA TYR A 50 11.33 13.55 -22.39
C TYR A 50 12.67 14.29 -22.22
N GLU A 51 12.64 15.40 -21.51
CA GLU A 51 13.83 16.12 -21.08
C GLU A 51 14.23 15.65 -19.67
N ARG A 52 15.52 15.33 -19.48
CA ARG A 52 16.06 15.02 -18.15
C ARG A 52 16.21 16.32 -17.36
N ALA A 53 15.31 16.52 -16.40
CA ALA A 53 15.31 17.68 -15.50
C ALA A 53 16.18 17.46 -14.24
N GLY A 54 17.04 16.44 -14.24
CA GLY A 54 17.92 16.09 -13.14
C GLY A 54 17.43 14.89 -12.32
N THR A 55 17.91 14.81 -11.09
CA THR A 55 17.63 13.72 -10.14
C THR A 55 17.43 14.29 -8.75
N ALA A 56 16.49 13.72 -8.00
CA ALA A 56 16.27 14.03 -6.59
C ALA A 56 16.37 12.74 -5.77
N CYS A 57 16.70 12.84 -4.49
CA CYS A 57 16.57 11.73 -3.55
C CYS A 57 15.43 12.03 -2.58
N VAL A 58 14.49 11.11 -2.47
CA VAL A 58 13.44 11.16 -1.45
C VAL A 58 13.92 10.36 -0.25
N PHE A 59 13.99 11.02 0.91
CA PHE A 59 14.38 10.39 2.17
C PHE A 59 13.14 10.21 3.06
N MET A 60 12.97 9.00 3.60
CA MET A 60 11.96 8.71 4.63
C MET A 60 12.66 8.26 5.90
N PHE A 61 12.34 8.91 7.03
CA PHE A 61 12.79 8.50 8.35
C PHE A 61 11.61 8.02 9.17
N THR A 62 11.73 6.86 9.82
CA THR A 62 10.67 6.30 10.67
C THR A 62 11.25 5.56 11.87
N GLU A 63 10.53 5.61 13.00
CA GLU A 63 10.84 4.85 14.20
C GLU A 63 9.79 3.73 14.34
N PRO A 64 10.02 2.55 13.75
CA PRO A 64 8.99 1.54 13.53
C PRO A 64 8.43 0.91 14.82
N LYS A 65 9.15 1.06 15.94
CA LYS A 65 8.78 0.52 17.25
C LYS A 65 8.05 1.51 18.16
N ARG A 66 8.00 2.79 17.79
CA ARG A 66 7.18 3.78 18.47
C ARG A 66 5.72 3.58 18.09
N ALA A 67 4.78 4.07 18.92
CA ALA A 67 3.36 4.01 18.61
C ALA A 67 3.06 4.78 17.31
N VAL A 68 2.95 4.03 16.21
CA VAL A 68 2.56 4.50 14.88
C VAL A 68 1.31 3.76 14.46
N GLN A 69 0.59 4.32 13.48
CA GLN A 69 -0.46 3.56 12.83
C GLN A 69 0.16 2.33 12.15
N ARG A 70 -0.39 1.15 12.38
CA ARG A 70 0.15 -0.10 11.85
C ARG A 70 -0.95 -1.06 11.45
N ILE A 71 -0.62 -1.96 10.55
CA ILE A 71 -1.43 -3.14 10.27
C ILE A 71 -1.23 -4.10 11.45
N ASP A 72 -2.32 -4.56 12.03
CA ASP A 72 -2.35 -5.49 13.15
C ASP A 72 -2.71 -6.90 12.68
N THR A 73 -3.63 -7.03 11.72
CA THR A 73 -4.05 -8.32 11.20
C THR A 73 -4.36 -8.28 9.70
N LEU A 74 -4.21 -9.43 9.04
CA LEU A 74 -4.78 -9.72 7.72
C LEU A 74 -5.61 -10.99 7.84
N SER A 75 -6.84 -10.91 7.34
CA SER A 75 -7.76 -12.03 7.28
C SER A 75 -8.39 -12.13 5.89
N VAL A 76 -8.57 -13.35 5.39
CA VAL A 76 -9.17 -13.61 4.08
C VAL A 76 -10.25 -14.66 4.22
N ILE A 77 -11.41 -14.37 3.64
CA ILE A 77 -12.56 -15.27 3.58
C ILE A 77 -12.87 -15.49 2.11
N GLY A 78 -12.85 -16.75 1.67
CA GLY A 78 -13.03 -17.17 0.28
C GLY A 78 -11.79 -17.03 -0.59
N GLY A 79 -11.82 -17.70 -1.74
CA GLY A 79 -10.75 -17.66 -2.73
C GLY A 79 -9.54 -18.54 -2.40
N PHE A 80 -8.39 -18.20 -2.97
CA PHE A 80 -7.14 -18.96 -2.90
C PHE A 80 -6.52 -19.00 -1.49
N LEU A 81 -6.67 -17.93 -0.72
CA LEU A 81 -6.15 -17.80 0.65
C LEU A 81 -7.27 -17.94 1.70
N ASP A 82 -8.33 -18.69 1.40
CA ASP A 82 -9.45 -18.86 2.31
C ASP A 82 -9.00 -19.37 3.69
N GLY A 83 -9.55 -18.78 4.74
CA GLY A 83 -9.21 -19.08 6.13
C GLY A 83 -7.88 -18.50 6.61
N LEU A 84 -7.13 -17.78 5.77
CA LEU A 84 -5.87 -17.15 6.18
C LEU A 84 -6.13 -16.12 7.29
N GLN A 85 -5.37 -16.23 8.38
CA GLN A 85 -5.36 -15.30 9.51
C GLN A 85 -3.90 -15.03 9.90
N ILE A 86 -3.45 -13.79 9.75
CA ILE A 86 -2.09 -13.35 10.09
C ILE A 86 -2.20 -12.23 11.13
N SER A 87 -1.41 -12.33 12.19
CA SER A 87 -1.17 -11.24 13.14
C SER A 87 0.22 -10.64 12.89
N PHE A 88 0.29 -9.34 12.69
CA PHE A 88 1.53 -8.62 12.43
C PHE A 88 2.13 -8.07 13.73
N GLY A 89 3.43 -8.25 13.87
CA GLY A 89 4.21 -7.66 14.95
C GLY A 89 4.39 -6.15 14.77
N VAL A 90 4.85 -5.48 15.83
CA VAL A 90 5.30 -4.09 15.74
C VAL A 90 6.63 -4.06 14.98
N GLY A 91 6.73 -3.18 13.98
CA GLY A 91 7.92 -2.97 13.18
C GLY A 91 8.03 -3.87 11.94
N LEU A 92 9.22 -4.41 11.68
CA LEU A 92 9.49 -5.17 10.45
C LEU A 92 8.85 -6.56 10.52
N ASN A 93 8.01 -6.86 9.53
CA ASN A 93 7.38 -8.17 9.36
C ASN A 93 7.95 -8.84 8.09
N THR A 94 8.13 -10.17 8.13
CA THR A 94 8.66 -10.94 6.99
C THR A 94 7.73 -12.11 6.67
N ILE A 95 7.29 -12.23 5.42
CA ILE A 95 6.43 -13.32 4.93
C ILE A 95 7.29 -14.29 4.11
N ILE A 96 7.44 -15.53 4.58
CA ILE A 96 8.31 -16.56 3.99
C ILE A 96 7.49 -17.80 3.60
N GLY A 97 7.89 -18.52 2.56
CA GLY A 97 7.20 -19.69 2.06
C GLY A 97 7.64 -20.09 0.65
N ALA A 98 7.32 -21.31 0.22
CA ALA A 98 7.67 -21.84 -1.10
C ALA A 98 7.05 -21.04 -2.27
N ARG A 99 7.52 -21.24 -3.51
CA ARG A 99 6.91 -20.60 -4.69
C ARG A 99 5.43 -21.00 -4.81
N GLY A 100 4.57 -20.05 -5.17
CA GLY A 100 3.13 -20.31 -5.37
C GLY A 100 2.26 -20.32 -4.10
N THR A 101 2.84 -20.17 -2.90
CA THR A 101 2.10 -20.16 -1.61
C THR A 101 1.30 -18.89 -1.31
N GLY A 102 1.29 -17.90 -2.21
CA GLY A 102 0.49 -16.68 -2.05
C GLY A 102 1.14 -15.53 -1.27
N LYS A 103 2.45 -15.56 -1.00
CA LYS A 103 3.17 -14.45 -0.33
C LYS A 103 2.90 -13.09 -0.97
N THR A 104 3.14 -12.99 -2.28
CA THR A 104 2.86 -11.76 -3.05
C THR A 104 1.37 -11.44 -2.99
N THR A 105 0.50 -12.44 -3.12
CA THR A 105 -0.95 -12.24 -3.02
C THR A 105 -1.38 -11.62 -1.69
N ALA A 106 -0.80 -12.04 -0.56
CA ALA A 106 -1.10 -11.45 0.75
C ALA A 106 -0.72 -9.96 0.83
N VAL A 107 0.44 -9.58 0.28
CA VAL A 107 0.88 -8.17 0.23
C VAL A 107 -0.01 -7.34 -0.70
N GLU A 108 -0.32 -7.86 -1.88
CA GLU A 108 -1.19 -7.18 -2.85
C GLU A 108 -2.63 -7.04 -2.32
N PHE A 109 -3.12 -8.01 -1.54
CA PHE A 109 -4.42 -7.94 -0.87
C PHE A 109 -4.48 -6.81 0.16
N ILE A 110 -3.41 -6.62 0.94
CA ILE A 110 -3.28 -5.49 1.84
C ILE A 110 -3.35 -4.17 1.06
N GLY A 111 -2.54 -4.05 0.00
CA GLY A 111 -2.53 -2.86 -0.85
C GLY A 111 -3.90 -2.57 -1.46
N TYR A 112 -4.59 -3.61 -1.94
CA TYR A 112 -5.93 -3.50 -2.50
C TYR A 112 -6.98 -3.02 -1.48
N VAL A 113 -6.98 -3.57 -0.26
CA VAL A 113 -7.93 -3.18 0.80
C VAL A 113 -7.68 -1.74 1.26
N LEU A 114 -6.42 -1.35 1.40
CA LEU A 114 -6.02 -0.01 1.87
C LEU A 114 -5.99 1.04 0.75
N ASP A 115 -6.55 0.72 -0.41
CA ASP A 115 -6.58 1.57 -1.61
C ASP A 115 -5.20 2.13 -2.02
N SER A 116 -4.15 1.36 -1.74
CA SER A 116 -2.75 1.68 -2.05
C SER A 116 -2.33 1.08 -3.40
N MET A 117 -3.26 1.04 -4.36
CA MET A 117 -3.01 0.51 -5.71
C MET A 117 -2.16 1.50 -6.54
N PRO A 118 -1.34 1.03 -7.49
CA PRO A 118 -0.58 1.93 -8.37
C PRO A 118 -1.48 2.89 -9.15
N SER A 119 -0.96 4.08 -9.48
CA SER A 119 -1.71 5.06 -10.27
C SER A 119 -2.14 4.50 -11.62
N ARG A 120 -3.44 4.61 -11.95
CA ARG A 120 -3.96 4.22 -13.26
C ARG A 120 -3.39 5.06 -14.41
N GLU A 121 -2.93 6.28 -14.14
CA GLU A 121 -2.39 7.19 -15.16
C GLU A 121 -0.92 6.90 -15.47
N HIS A 122 -0.13 6.58 -14.45
CA HIS A 122 1.33 6.44 -14.58
C HIS A 122 1.83 4.99 -14.52
N ALA A 123 1.01 4.06 -14.00
CA ALA A 123 1.37 2.65 -13.81
C ALA A 123 0.21 1.70 -14.20
N ALA A 124 -0.41 1.96 -15.36
CA ALA A 124 -1.62 1.27 -15.80
C ALA A 124 -1.46 -0.26 -15.91
N ASP A 125 -0.31 -0.74 -16.40
CA ASP A 125 -0.07 -2.18 -16.58
C ASP A 125 0.13 -2.89 -15.24
N GLU A 126 0.80 -2.24 -14.29
CA GLU A 126 0.96 -2.75 -12.93
C GLU A 126 -0.38 -2.79 -12.19
N TRP A 127 -1.17 -1.72 -12.31
CA TRP A 127 -2.54 -1.67 -11.78
C TRP A 127 -3.38 -2.83 -12.32
N LYS A 128 -3.36 -3.06 -13.65
CA LYS A 128 -4.09 -4.18 -14.29
C LYS A 128 -3.59 -5.53 -13.81
N ARG A 129 -2.27 -5.70 -13.62
CA ARG A 129 -1.67 -6.94 -13.10
C ARG A 129 -2.20 -7.25 -11.71
N ILE A 130 -2.20 -6.26 -10.81
CA ILE A 130 -2.65 -6.43 -9.43
C ILE A 130 -4.17 -6.65 -9.39
N ASP A 131 -4.96 -5.87 -10.12
CA ASP A 131 -6.42 -6.03 -10.21
C ASP A 131 -6.81 -7.43 -10.72
N THR A 132 -6.13 -7.92 -11.76
CA THR A 132 -6.33 -9.28 -12.28
C THR A 132 -5.95 -10.35 -11.25
N LEU A 133 -4.83 -10.15 -10.53
CA LEU A 133 -4.41 -11.04 -9.46
C LEU A 133 -5.44 -11.10 -8.35
N VAL A 134 -5.95 -9.96 -7.90
CA VAL A 134 -6.98 -9.86 -6.86
C VAL A 134 -8.26 -10.56 -7.29
N LYS A 135 -8.79 -10.23 -8.47
CA LYS A 135 -10.00 -10.86 -9.01
C LYS A 135 -9.89 -12.37 -9.09
N ARG A 136 -8.78 -12.88 -9.64
CA ARG A 136 -8.56 -14.31 -9.81
C ARG A 136 -8.40 -15.03 -8.48
N ASN A 137 -7.68 -14.44 -7.53
CA ASN A 137 -7.33 -15.13 -6.30
C ASN A 137 -8.38 -14.94 -5.19
N LEU A 138 -9.14 -13.83 -5.17
CA LEU A 138 -10.18 -13.60 -4.18
C LEU A 138 -11.54 -14.16 -4.62
N GLY A 139 -11.80 -14.20 -5.93
CA GLY A 139 -13.08 -14.64 -6.47
C GLY A 139 -14.23 -13.77 -5.96
N GLY A 140 -15.17 -14.36 -5.20
CA GLY A 140 -16.24 -13.65 -4.49
C GLY A 140 -15.99 -13.45 -3.00
N GLY A 141 -14.75 -13.64 -2.55
CA GLY A 141 -14.35 -13.51 -1.16
C GLY A 141 -14.29 -12.07 -0.65
N ARG A 142 -13.80 -11.94 0.58
CA ARG A 142 -13.61 -10.68 1.29
C ARG A 142 -12.28 -10.70 2.01
N ILE A 143 -11.56 -9.58 1.91
CA ILE A 143 -10.34 -9.35 2.67
C ILE A 143 -10.67 -8.38 3.80
N CYS A 144 -10.13 -8.64 4.98
CA CYS A 144 -10.24 -7.74 6.13
C CYS A 144 -8.85 -7.50 6.72
N VAL A 145 -8.48 -6.23 6.83
CA VAL A 145 -7.20 -5.76 7.38
C VAL A 145 -7.50 -5.00 8.67
N GLY A 146 -6.98 -5.50 9.79
CA GLY A 146 -7.03 -4.79 11.05
C GLY A 146 -5.95 -3.72 11.12
N ILE A 147 -6.32 -2.51 11.49
CA ILE A 147 -5.45 -1.36 11.70
C ILE A 147 -5.47 -0.99 13.17
N ARG A 148 -4.30 -0.76 13.75
CA ARG A 148 -4.15 -0.12 15.04
C ARG A 148 -3.65 1.31 14.85
N ALA A 149 -4.43 2.28 15.29
CA ALA A 149 -4.07 3.69 15.26
C ALA A 149 -3.06 4.04 16.36
N ARG A 150 -2.47 5.24 16.26
CA ARG A 150 -1.44 5.74 17.18
C ARG A 150 -1.94 5.84 18.63
N ASP A 151 -3.20 6.20 18.81
CA ASP A 151 -3.88 6.32 20.11
C ASP A 151 -4.28 4.95 20.71
N GLY A 152 -4.04 3.86 19.98
CA GLY A 152 -4.41 2.51 20.39
C GLY A 152 -5.78 2.04 19.87
N SER A 153 -6.57 2.93 19.26
CA SER A 153 -7.86 2.59 18.66
C SER A 153 -7.70 1.55 17.56
N LYS A 154 -8.67 0.64 17.44
CA LYS A 154 -8.66 -0.44 16.44
C LYS A 154 -9.74 -0.22 15.40
N TYR A 155 -9.38 -0.46 14.14
CA TYR A 155 -10.26 -0.37 13.00
C TYR A 155 -10.09 -1.61 12.12
N ASN A 156 -11.15 -2.03 11.44
CA ASN A 156 -11.09 -3.07 10.42
C ASN A 156 -11.46 -2.45 9.08
N VAL A 157 -10.56 -2.55 8.10
CA VAL A 157 -10.86 -2.19 6.71
C VAL A 157 -11.22 -3.45 5.97
N THR A 158 -12.41 -3.49 5.40
CA THR A 158 -12.94 -4.66 4.70
C THR A 158 -13.24 -4.32 3.25
N ARG A 159 -12.90 -5.21 2.33
CA ARG A 159 -13.15 -5.01 0.90
C ARG A 159 -13.40 -6.34 0.19
N SER A 160 -14.43 -6.36 -0.66
CA SER A 160 -14.71 -7.43 -1.62
C SER A 160 -14.37 -6.96 -3.04
N VAL A 161 -14.25 -7.91 -3.98
CA VAL A 161 -13.89 -7.59 -5.36
C VAL A 161 -14.95 -6.67 -5.99
N GLY A 162 -14.54 -5.47 -6.40
CA GLY A 162 -15.40 -4.51 -7.10
C GLY A 162 -16.07 -3.50 -6.18
N ASP A 163 -16.02 -3.70 -4.87
CA ASP A 163 -16.60 -2.79 -3.89
C ASP A 163 -15.57 -1.74 -3.42
N GLU A 164 -16.09 -0.66 -2.82
CA GLU A 164 -15.29 0.30 -2.07
C GLU A 164 -14.87 -0.27 -0.70
N PRO A 165 -13.70 0.10 -0.17
CA PRO A 165 -13.29 -0.33 1.16
C PRO A 165 -14.21 0.28 2.23
N ILE A 166 -14.66 -0.55 3.17
CA ILE A 166 -15.49 -0.15 4.31
C ILE A 166 -14.62 -0.19 5.57
N ILE A 167 -14.56 0.91 6.29
CA ILE A 167 -13.83 1.03 7.55
C ILE A 167 -14.81 0.87 8.71
N LEU A 168 -14.52 -0.07 9.61
CA LEU A 168 -15.31 -0.38 10.79
C LEU A 168 -14.49 -0.10 12.05
N ASP A 169 -15.11 0.44 13.10
CA ASP A 169 -14.46 0.56 14.41
C ASP A 169 -14.48 -0.78 15.20
N SER A 170 -14.10 -0.73 16.48
CA SER A 170 -14.11 -1.88 17.38
C SER A 170 -15.52 -2.43 17.68
N GLU A 171 -16.57 -1.65 17.42
CA GLU A 171 -17.97 -2.03 17.60
C GLU A 171 -18.63 -2.47 16.28
N ASN A 172 -17.83 -2.65 15.22
CA ASN A 172 -18.26 -2.94 13.85
C ASN A 172 -19.18 -1.87 13.24
N GLN A 173 -19.09 -0.62 13.72
CA GLN A 173 -19.82 0.49 13.12
C GLN A 173 -18.98 1.13 12.00
N PRO A 174 -19.59 1.46 10.85
CA PRO A 174 -18.90 2.17 9.78
C PRO A 174 -18.40 3.54 10.23
N VAL A 175 -17.11 3.82 10.00
CA VAL A 175 -16.47 5.10 10.30
C VAL A 175 -16.05 5.79 9.02
N PHE A 176 -16.47 7.05 8.86
CA PHE A 176 -15.95 7.91 7.79
C PHE A 176 -14.58 8.46 8.19
N VAL A 177 -13.52 7.80 7.74
CA VAL A 177 -12.18 8.36 7.84
C VAL A 177 -11.99 9.33 6.69
N ARG A 178 -11.70 10.60 6.99
CA ARG A 178 -11.21 11.54 5.98
C ARG A 178 -9.86 11.01 5.51
N SER A 179 -9.81 10.47 4.29
CA SER A 179 -8.53 10.21 3.64
C SER A 179 -7.78 11.53 3.59
N GLY A 180 -6.65 11.61 4.30
CA GLY A 180 -5.73 12.72 4.21
C GLY A 180 -5.01 12.68 2.86
N SER A 181 -5.75 12.71 1.75
CA SER A 181 -5.17 13.29 0.54
C SER A 181 -5.03 14.77 0.84
N SER A 182 -3.80 15.25 0.96
CA SER A 182 -3.51 16.67 0.80
C SER A 182 -4.26 17.18 -0.44
N SER A 183 -5.24 18.05 -0.23
CA SER A 183 -6.03 18.77 -1.23
C SER A 183 -5.97 20.25 -0.84
N PRO A 184 -6.11 21.28 -1.72
CA PRO A 184 -6.59 21.27 -3.11
C PRO A 184 -5.68 22.06 -4.09
N ALA A 185 -6.13 22.13 -5.34
CA ALA A 185 -5.52 22.86 -6.45
C ALA A 185 -5.10 24.32 -6.16
N THR A 186 -3.95 24.69 -6.73
CA THR A 186 -3.76 26.00 -7.36
C THR A 186 -3.22 25.76 -8.77
N LYS A 187 -4.10 25.78 -9.76
CA LYS A 187 -3.71 26.12 -11.14
C LYS A 187 -4.00 27.61 -11.33
N PRO A 188 -3.07 28.36 -11.96
CA PRO A 188 -3.34 29.72 -12.42
C PRO A 188 -4.40 29.74 -13.53
#